data_AF-A0A962LGB1-F1
#
_entry.id   AF-A0A962LGB1-F1
#
_cell.length_a   1.000
_cell.length_b   1.000
_cell.length_c   1.000
_cell.angle_alpha   90.00
_cell.angle_beta   90.00
_cell.angle_gamma   90.00
#
_symmetry.space_group_name_H-M   'P 1'
#
loop_
_entity.id
_entity.type
_entity.pdbx_description
1 polymer ?
#
loop_
_entity_poly.entity_id
_entity_poly.type
_entity_poly.pdbx_seq_one_letter_code
_entity_poly.pdbx_strand_id
1 'polypeptide(L)'
;AAGARLQGNAHISRVLTDKKGKKVTGVEYYTREGEKVIQPADAVVLCAFTVENSRILLNSANRAHRDGLANSSGLVGRYLMCHPALSVFGMFEEEMQNYLGATGGQLICQDAFTKTGNPNDAFGSRQWEIGLAVKPNDLLGIAMSRPDIYGNDLHQFMQEGARFLGSMVGVCEDQPVRDNRIGLAKDKDRFGLPLARVTYQVSE
;
A
#
# COMPACT_ATOMS: atom_id res chain seq x y z
N ALA A 1 -23.40 -5.19 24.00
CA ALA A 1 -22.33 -5.41 23.01
C ALA A 1 -22.88 -6.23 21.84
N ALA A 2 -22.55 -5.90 20.60
CA ALA A 2 -23.11 -6.53 19.39
C ALA A 2 -22.52 -7.94 19.06
N GLY A 3 -21.88 -8.61 20.03
CA GLY A 3 -21.38 -9.99 19.91
C GLY A 3 -19.98 -10.16 19.31
N ALA A 4 -19.39 -9.14 18.69
CA ALA A 4 -18.03 -9.21 18.15
C ALA A 4 -16.96 -9.27 19.25
N ARG A 5 -15.90 -10.05 19.02
CA ARG A 5 -14.70 -10.12 19.87
C ARG A 5 -13.48 -9.69 19.07
N LEU A 6 -12.72 -8.74 19.61
CA LEU A 6 -11.46 -8.30 19.02
C LEU A 6 -10.30 -9.01 19.72
N GLN A 7 -9.45 -9.68 18.93
CA GLN A 7 -8.22 -10.28 19.41
C GLN A 7 -7.04 -9.51 18.84
N GLY A 8 -6.37 -8.73 19.70
CA GLY A 8 -5.13 -8.06 19.35
C GLY A 8 -3.93 -9.01 19.34
N ASN A 9 -2.85 -8.58 18.69
CA ASN A 9 -1.58 -9.32 18.64
C ASN A 9 -1.71 -10.77 18.12
N ALA A 10 -2.65 -11.00 17.19
CA ALA A 10 -2.84 -12.27 16.51
C ALA A 10 -2.30 -12.16 15.07
N HIS A 11 -1.09 -12.65 14.85
CA HIS A 11 -0.48 -12.65 13.51
C HIS A 11 -0.98 -13.86 12.72
N ILE A 12 -1.96 -13.66 11.84
CA ILE A 12 -2.50 -14.73 10.99
C ILE A 12 -1.39 -15.25 10.05
N SER A 13 -1.11 -16.54 10.13
CA SER A 13 -0.12 -17.20 9.27
C SER A 13 -0.76 -17.84 8.04
N ARG A 14 -1.92 -18.49 8.23
CA ARG A 14 -2.59 -19.32 7.22
C ARG A 14 -4.10 -19.36 7.41
N VAL A 15 -4.81 -19.53 6.30
CA VAL A 15 -6.19 -20.03 6.28
C VAL A 15 -6.13 -21.55 6.16
N LEU A 16 -6.91 -22.24 7.01
CA LEU A 16 -6.97 -23.69 7.05
C LEU A 16 -8.17 -24.20 6.26
N THR A 17 -8.00 -25.34 5.60
CA THR A 17 -9.07 -26.02 4.86
C THR A 17 -9.21 -27.47 5.31
N ASP A 18 -10.34 -28.09 4.96
CA ASP A 18 -10.52 -29.53 5.07
C ASP A 18 -9.51 -30.30 4.20
N LYS A 19 -9.45 -31.63 4.39
CA LYS A 19 -8.52 -32.51 3.65
C LYS A 19 -8.71 -32.46 2.12
N LYS A 20 -9.91 -32.11 1.65
CA LYS A 20 -10.23 -31.98 0.22
C LYS A 20 -9.90 -30.60 -0.33
N GLY A 21 -9.58 -29.61 0.51
CA GLY A 21 -9.36 -28.22 0.13
C GLY A 21 -10.61 -27.49 -0.34
N LYS A 22 -11.81 -27.99 0.01
CA LYS A 22 -13.09 -27.47 -0.49
C LYS A 22 -13.83 -26.56 0.49
N LYS A 23 -13.57 -26.69 1.80
CA LYS A 23 -14.16 -25.83 2.83
C LYS A 23 -13.08 -25.29 3.75
N VAL A 24 -13.19 -24.01 4.11
CA VAL A 24 -12.37 -23.43 5.19
C VAL A 24 -12.76 -24.04 6.53
N THR A 25 -11.79 -24.21 7.43
CA THR A 25 -12.02 -24.74 8.78
C THR A 25 -11.60 -23.79 9.88
N GLY A 26 -10.93 -22.69 9.53
CA GLY A 26 -10.43 -21.70 10.47
C GLY A 26 -9.17 -21.01 9.97
N VAL A 27 -8.46 -20.39 10.91
CA VAL A 27 -7.16 -19.75 10.67
C VAL A 27 -6.13 -20.26 11.67
N GLU A 28 -4.88 -20.31 11.24
CA GLU A 28 -3.71 -20.44 12.12
C GLU A 28 -3.14 -19.03 12.35
N TYR A 29 -2.82 -18.70 13.61
CA TYR A 29 -2.17 -17.45 13.96
C TYR A 29 -1.14 -17.63 15.08
N TYR A 30 -0.22 -16.69 15.20
CA TYR A 30 0.75 -16.60 16.28
C TYR A 30 0.37 -15.50 17.27
N THR A 31 0.44 -15.77 18.58
CA THR A 31 0.28 -14.75 19.62
C THR A 31 1.50 -13.82 19.67
N ARG A 32 1.45 -12.80 20.54
CA ARG A 32 2.60 -11.91 20.79
C ARG A 32 3.83 -12.67 21.25
N GLU A 33 3.62 -13.71 22.06
CA GLU A 33 4.64 -14.58 22.66
C GLU A 33 5.17 -15.63 21.66
N GLY A 34 4.57 -15.72 20.47
CA GLY A 34 4.94 -16.69 19.45
C GLY A 34 4.27 -18.05 19.57
N GLU A 35 3.24 -18.15 20.42
CA GLU A 35 2.43 -19.37 20.51
C GLU A 35 1.52 -19.51 19.30
N LYS A 36 1.50 -20.71 18.72
CA LYS A 36 0.65 -21.02 17.58
C LYS A 36 -0.75 -21.43 18.07
N VAL A 37 -1.77 -20.77 17.52
CA VAL A 37 -3.17 -21.02 17.85
C VAL A 37 -3.95 -21.29 16.57
N ILE A 38 -4.87 -22.26 16.64
CA ILE A 38 -5.89 -22.51 15.61
C ILE A 38 -7.20 -21.95 16.11
N GLN A 39 -7.78 -21.02 15.36
CA GLN A 39 -9.13 -20.51 15.59
C GLN A 39 -10.09 -21.13 14.57
N PRO A 40 -10.94 -22.08 14.98
CA PRO A 40 -11.97 -22.62 14.10
C PRO A 40 -12.94 -21.53 13.66
N ALA A 41 -13.36 -21.60 12.39
CA ALA A 41 -14.38 -20.73 11.83
C ALA A 41 -15.07 -21.40 10.65
N ASP A 42 -16.39 -21.18 10.52
CA ASP A 42 -17.16 -21.64 9.35
C ASP A 42 -16.95 -20.77 8.11
N ALA A 43 -16.53 -19.52 8.32
CA ALA A 43 -16.22 -18.55 7.27
C ALA A 43 -15.00 -17.70 7.68
N VAL A 44 -14.21 -17.30 6.69
CA VAL A 44 -13.03 -16.44 6.88
C VAL A 44 -13.10 -15.31 5.85
N VAL A 45 -13.00 -14.07 6.31
CA VAL A 45 -12.93 -12.87 5.46
C VAL A 45 -11.55 -12.24 5.67
N LEU A 46 -10.76 -12.16 4.60
CA LEU A 46 -9.41 -11.61 4.66
C LEU A 46 -9.43 -10.10 4.39
N CYS A 47 -9.21 -9.32 5.45
CA CYS A 47 -9.14 -7.86 5.42
C CYS A 47 -7.75 -7.34 5.85
N ALA A 48 -6.68 -8.07 5.56
CA ALA A 48 -5.32 -7.76 5.98
C ALA A 48 -4.58 -6.81 5.02
N PHE A 49 -5.31 -6.12 4.13
CA PHE A 49 -4.75 -5.27 3.08
C PHE A 49 -3.96 -6.05 2.00
N THR A 50 -3.54 -5.37 0.94
CA THR A 50 -3.06 -5.98 -0.32
C THR A 50 -1.90 -6.97 -0.12
N VAL A 51 -0.92 -6.58 0.70
CA VAL A 51 0.31 -7.36 0.91
C VAL A 51 0.05 -8.61 1.74
N GLU A 52 -0.55 -8.45 2.92
CA GLU A 52 -0.74 -9.57 3.83
C GLU A 52 -1.86 -10.51 3.37
N ASN A 53 -2.91 -10.04 2.69
CA ASN A 53 -3.88 -10.95 2.06
C ASN A 53 -3.19 -11.91 1.08
N SER A 54 -2.34 -11.37 0.20
CA SER A 54 -1.58 -12.17 -0.77
C SER A 54 -0.63 -13.14 -0.07
N ARG A 55 0.13 -12.65 0.91
CA ARG A 55 1.09 -13.44 1.68
C ARG A 55 0.42 -14.58 2.47
N ILE A 56 -0.70 -14.32 3.14
CA ILE A 56 -1.49 -15.33 3.87
C ILE A 56 -2.00 -16.40 2.91
N LEU A 57 -2.58 -16.02 1.78
CA LEU A 57 -3.10 -16.98 0.80
C LEU A 57 -1.99 -17.87 0.22
N LEU A 58 -0.83 -17.28 -0.12
CA LEU A 58 0.34 -18.04 -0.60
C LEU A 58 0.91 -18.96 0.50
N ASN A 59 0.99 -18.48 1.74
CA ASN A 59 1.43 -19.30 2.90
C ASN A 59 0.44 -20.40 3.27
N SER A 60 -0.82 -20.32 2.81
CA SER A 60 -1.88 -21.33 3.03
C SER A 60 -1.79 -22.53 2.09
N ALA A 61 -0.65 -22.69 1.40
CA ALA A 61 -0.42 -23.84 0.52
C ALA A 61 -0.55 -25.18 1.26
N ASN A 62 -1.20 -26.15 0.62
CA ASN A 62 -1.38 -27.50 1.14
C ASN A 62 -1.47 -28.53 0.00
N ARG A 63 -1.78 -29.80 0.32
CA ARG A 63 -1.83 -30.86 -0.69
C ARG A 63 -2.85 -30.60 -1.81
N ALA A 64 -3.99 -29.97 -1.49
CA ALA A 64 -5.03 -29.62 -2.46
C ALA A 64 -4.74 -28.30 -3.20
N HIS A 65 -4.01 -27.39 -2.55
CA HIS A 65 -3.67 -26.05 -3.04
C HIS A 65 -2.16 -25.83 -2.99
N ARG A 66 -1.42 -26.48 -3.90
CA ARG A 66 0.05 -26.56 -3.82
C ARG A 66 0.76 -25.21 -3.91
N ASP A 67 0.17 -24.28 -4.66
CA ASP A 67 0.72 -22.95 -4.92
C ASP A 67 0.06 -21.85 -4.08
N GLY A 68 -0.63 -22.23 -2.99
CA GLY A 68 -1.38 -21.31 -2.13
C GLY A 68 -2.90 -21.43 -2.31
N LEU A 69 -3.63 -21.08 -1.26
CA LEU A 69 -5.09 -21.10 -1.26
C LEU A 69 -5.63 -20.07 -2.26
N ALA A 70 -6.69 -20.44 -2.98
CA ALA A 70 -7.32 -19.61 -4.04
C ALA A 70 -6.39 -19.25 -5.21
N ASN A 71 -5.24 -19.91 -5.35
CA ASN A 71 -4.26 -19.61 -6.39
C ASN A 71 -4.28 -20.57 -7.59
N SER A 72 -5.42 -21.21 -7.88
CA SER A 72 -5.53 -22.12 -9.04
C SER A 72 -5.36 -21.41 -10.38
N SER A 73 -5.63 -20.10 -10.44
CA SER A 73 -5.37 -19.25 -11.61
C SER A 73 -3.92 -18.77 -11.70
N GLY A 74 -3.12 -18.96 -10.65
CA GLY A 74 -1.76 -18.41 -10.53
C GLY A 74 -1.73 -16.89 -10.36
N LEU A 75 -2.87 -16.25 -10.08
CA LEU A 75 -3.01 -14.79 -10.02
C LEU A 75 -2.91 -14.19 -8.63
N VAL A 76 -2.91 -14.99 -7.55
CA VAL A 76 -2.75 -14.45 -6.19
C VAL A 76 -1.44 -13.68 -6.10
N GLY A 77 -1.54 -12.42 -5.68
CA GLY A 77 -0.43 -11.50 -5.57
C GLY A 77 0.05 -10.91 -6.91
N ARG A 78 -0.48 -11.29 -8.07
CA ARG A 78 -0.09 -10.71 -9.38
C ARG A 78 -0.90 -9.47 -9.75
N TYR A 79 -0.43 -8.75 -10.76
CA TYR A 79 -1.02 -7.51 -11.23
C TYR A 79 -1.09 -6.47 -10.11
N LEU A 80 -0.05 -6.44 -9.27
CA LEU A 80 0.08 -5.41 -8.25
C LEU A 80 0.15 -4.05 -8.96
N MET A 81 -0.79 -3.19 -8.65
CA MET A 81 -0.82 -1.80 -9.10
C MET A 81 -0.58 -0.90 -7.90
N CYS A 82 0.19 0.15 -8.14
CA CYS A 82 0.32 1.28 -7.25
C CYS A 82 -0.16 2.52 -7.99
N HIS A 83 -0.24 3.65 -7.28
CA HIS A 83 -0.29 4.93 -7.96
C HIS A 83 1.13 5.49 -8.04
N PRO A 84 1.77 5.50 -9.23
CA PRO A 84 2.94 6.32 -9.45
C PRO A 84 2.57 7.75 -9.10
N ALA A 85 3.35 8.32 -8.19
CA ALA A 85 3.15 9.68 -7.73
C ALA A 85 4.41 10.50 -7.98
N LEU A 86 4.21 11.75 -8.37
CA LEU A 86 5.26 12.74 -8.42
C LEU A 86 4.83 13.94 -7.59
N SER A 87 5.79 14.56 -6.91
CA SER A 87 5.53 15.74 -6.09
C SER A 87 6.40 16.89 -6.57
N VAL A 88 5.79 18.04 -6.78
CA VAL A 88 6.45 19.30 -7.08
C VAL A 88 6.29 20.21 -5.88
N PHE A 89 7.38 20.86 -5.48
CA PHE A 89 7.42 21.77 -4.35
C PHE A 89 7.96 23.12 -4.78
N GLY A 90 7.42 24.19 -4.21
CA GLY A 90 7.89 25.55 -4.44
C GLY A 90 7.87 26.35 -3.16
N MET A 91 8.89 27.20 -2.97
CA MET A 91 8.86 28.26 -1.97
C MET A 91 8.29 29.51 -2.63
N PHE A 92 7.19 30.03 -2.09
CA PHE A 92 6.50 31.19 -2.62
C PHE A 92 6.83 32.44 -1.82
N GLU A 93 6.78 33.62 -2.47
CA GLU A 93 6.97 34.90 -1.77
C GLU A 93 5.75 35.24 -0.89
N GLU A 94 4.56 34.81 -1.31
CA GLU A 94 3.31 34.96 -0.57
C GLU A 94 3.11 33.80 0.41
N GLU A 95 2.52 34.09 1.57
CA GLU A 95 2.20 33.07 2.56
C GLU A 95 1.12 32.13 2.03
N MET A 96 1.47 30.85 1.87
CA MET A 96 0.63 29.81 1.30
C MET A 96 -0.41 29.25 2.28
N GLN A 97 -0.33 29.63 3.56
CA GLN A 97 -1.20 29.16 4.64
C GLN A 97 -1.31 27.61 4.71
N ASN A 98 -0.24 26.92 4.30
CA ASN A 98 -0.14 25.46 4.19
C ASN A 98 -0.36 24.72 5.52
N TYR A 99 -0.29 25.42 6.65
CA TYR A 99 -0.56 24.90 7.98
C TYR A 99 -2.07 24.80 8.33
N LEU A 100 -2.97 25.43 7.57
CA LEU A 100 -4.40 25.46 7.87
C LEU A 100 -5.14 24.14 7.56
N GLY A 101 -4.49 23.18 6.92
CA GLY A 101 -5.18 22.00 6.40
C GLY A 101 -5.72 22.24 4.99
N ALA A 102 -6.17 21.17 4.33
CA ALA A 102 -6.78 21.30 3.01
C ALA A 102 -8.15 22.00 3.14
N THR A 103 -8.21 23.30 2.84
CA THR A 103 -9.48 24.03 2.64
C THR A 103 -10.12 23.75 1.28
N GLY A 104 -9.41 23.00 0.43
CA GLY A 104 -9.89 22.50 -0.84
C GLY A 104 -8.70 22.04 -1.67
N GLY A 105 -8.34 20.75 -1.59
CA GLY A 105 -7.46 20.18 -2.60
C GLY A 105 -8.13 20.35 -3.95
N GLN A 106 -7.58 21.20 -4.81
CA GLN A 106 -8.09 21.30 -6.17
C GLN A 106 -7.69 20.01 -6.88
N LEU A 107 -8.62 19.06 -6.88
CA LEU A 107 -8.52 17.83 -7.64
C LEU A 107 -8.82 18.16 -9.09
N ILE A 108 -7.77 18.42 -9.86
CA ILE A 108 -7.90 18.57 -11.31
C ILE A 108 -7.68 17.18 -11.90
N CYS A 109 -8.77 16.50 -12.21
CA CYS A 109 -8.71 15.33 -13.08
C CYS A 109 -8.44 15.82 -14.50
N GLN A 110 -7.25 15.54 -15.02
CA GLN A 110 -6.95 15.77 -16.44
C GLN A 110 -7.31 14.53 -17.24
N ASP A 111 -8.56 14.10 -17.15
CA ASP A 111 -9.14 13.19 -18.13
C ASP A 111 -9.64 14.04 -19.29
N ALA A 112 -9.06 13.87 -20.48
CA ALA A 112 -9.73 14.26 -21.72
C ALA A 112 -10.96 13.37 -22.02
N PHE A 113 -11.42 12.57 -21.04
CA PHE A 113 -12.44 11.51 -21.14
C PHE A 113 -12.16 10.44 -22.21
N THR A 114 -11.01 10.47 -22.89
CA THR A 114 -10.64 9.50 -23.92
C THR A 114 -10.07 8.24 -23.28
N LYS A 115 -10.93 7.32 -22.86
CA LYS A 115 -10.56 5.90 -22.67
C LYS A 115 -10.53 5.15 -24.01
N THR A 116 -10.13 5.83 -25.08
CA THR A 116 -10.50 5.48 -26.46
C THR A 116 -9.29 5.31 -27.37
N GLY A 117 -8.93 4.06 -27.64
CA GLY A 117 -8.60 3.50 -28.97
C GLY A 117 -7.35 3.98 -29.73
N ASN A 118 -6.68 5.06 -29.33
CA ASN A 118 -5.43 5.49 -29.95
C ASN A 118 -4.23 4.89 -29.18
N PRO A 119 -3.44 3.98 -29.78
CA PRO A 119 -2.28 3.38 -29.11
C PRO A 119 -1.14 4.36 -28.83
N ASN A 120 -1.21 5.60 -29.30
CA ASN A 120 -0.23 6.65 -29.02
C ASN A 120 -0.62 7.57 -27.85
N ASP A 121 -1.81 7.40 -27.27
CA ASP A 121 -2.20 8.17 -26.08
C ASP A 121 -1.71 7.43 -24.81
N ALA A 122 -1.29 8.19 -23.80
CA ALA A 122 -0.95 7.61 -22.51
C ALA A 122 -2.19 6.92 -21.91
N PHE A 123 -2.07 5.65 -21.56
CA PHE A 123 -3.16 4.93 -20.91
C PHE A 123 -3.28 5.38 -19.45
N GLY A 124 -4.52 5.62 -19.01
CA GLY A 124 -4.86 5.77 -17.60
C GLY A 124 -5.18 7.22 -17.21
N SER A 125 -5.99 7.33 -16.16
CA SER A 125 -6.36 8.60 -15.55
C SER A 125 -5.21 9.18 -14.75
N ARG A 126 -5.16 10.52 -14.67
CA ARG A 126 -4.23 11.25 -13.81
C ARG A 126 -4.96 12.40 -13.15
N GLN A 127 -4.66 12.59 -11.87
CA GLN A 127 -5.18 13.69 -11.09
C GLN A 127 -4.03 14.52 -10.54
N TRP A 128 -4.24 15.83 -10.50
CA TRP A 128 -3.40 16.74 -9.75
C TRP A 128 -4.09 17.09 -8.45
N GLU A 129 -3.38 16.92 -7.35
CA GLU A 129 -3.73 17.42 -6.03
C GLU A 129 -2.91 18.69 -5.77
N ILE A 130 -3.57 19.85 -5.86
CA ILE A 130 -2.93 21.16 -5.71
C ILE A 130 -3.41 21.81 -4.40
N GLY A 131 -2.48 22.42 -3.67
CA GLY A 131 -2.81 23.15 -2.44
C GLY A 131 -3.10 22.25 -1.24
N LEU A 132 -2.56 21.03 -1.25
CA LEU A 132 -2.55 20.19 -0.06
C LEU A 132 -1.83 20.90 1.09
N ALA A 133 -2.34 20.72 2.30
CA ALA A 133 -1.61 21.11 3.48
C ALA A 133 -0.28 20.35 3.52
N VAL A 134 0.81 21.11 3.51
CA VAL A 134 2.15 20.56 3.53
C VAL A 134 2.87 21.10 4.77
N LYS A 135 3.39 20.21 5.60
CA LYS A 135 4.36 20.58 6.63
C LYS A 135 5.72 20.10 6.16
N PRO A 136 6.77 20.93 6.24
CA PRO A 136 8.07 20.56 5.65
C PRO A 136 8.63 19.21 6.15
N ASN A 137 8.31 18.80 7.37
CA ASN A 137 8.79 17.57 8.03
C ASN A 137 7.76 16.44 8.14
N ASP A 138 6.59 16.56 7.54
CA ASP A 138 5.56 15.51 7.59
C ASP A 138 5.69 14.54 6.41
N LEU A 139 4.83 13.52 6.32
CA LEU A 139 4.83 12.46 5.32
C LEU A 139 4.91 12.99 3.87
N LEU A 140 4.28 14.13 3.60
CA LEU A 140 4.24 14.78 2.29
C LEU A 140 5.21 15.97 2.17
N GLY A 141 6.04 16.21 3.19
CA GLY A 141 7.05 17.27 3.21
C GLY A 141 8.38 16.84 2.57
N ILE A 142 9.27 17.80 2.36
CA ILE A 142 10.58 17.57 1.70
C ILE A 142 11.80 17.70 2.61
N ALA A 143 11.66 18.13 3.87
CA ALA A 143 12.79 18.35 4.76
C ALA A 143 13.61 17.06 4.96
N MET A 144 12.92 15.93 5.13
CA MET A 144 13.56 14.62 5.31
C MET A 144 14.27 14.11 4.05
N SER A 145 13.98 14.69 2.89
CA SER A 145 14.57 14.34 1.59
C SER A 145 15.70 15.28 1.18
N ARG A 146 16.09 16.23 2.04
CA ARG A 146 17.18 17.19 1.82
C ARG A 146 18.38 16.87 2.71
N PRO A 147 19.15 15.80 2.41
CA PRO A 147 20.32 15.44 3.21
C PRO A 147 21.44 16.48 3.12
N ASP A 148 21.33 17.44 2.19
CA ASP A 148 22.27 18.52 1.95
C ASP A 148 22.11 19.71 2.93
N ILE A 149 20.99 19.82 3.64
CA ILE A 149 20.75 20.91 4.62
C ILE A 149 20.64 20.35 6.04
N TYR A 150 21.32 20.99 6.99
CA TYR A 150 21.33 20.59 8.40
C TYR A 150 21.57 21.79 9.33
N GLY A 151 21.39 21.59 10.64
CA GLY A 151 21.63 22.64 11.64
C GLY A 151 20.78 23.89 11.40
N ASN A 152 21.43 25.05 11.34
CA ASN A 152 20.75 26.34 11.18
C ASN A 152 20.04 26.47 9.82
N ASP A 153 20.62 25.93 8.75
CA ASP A 153 20.04 26.02 7.41
C ASP A 153 18.76 25.19 7.32
N LEU A 154 18.77 23.99 7.92
CA LEU A 154 17.55 23.20 8.08
C LEU A 154 16.53 23.93 8.96
N HIS A 155 16.95 24.56 10.05
CA HIS A 155 16.04 25.33 10.91
C HIS A 155 15.37 26.48 10.16
N GLN A 156 16.13 27.24 9.36
CA GLN A 156 15.61 28.32 8.52
C GLN A 156 14.63 27.78 7.47
N PHE A 157 15.01 26.71 6.75
CA PHE A 157 14.13 26.05 5.79
C PHE A 157 12.81 25.59 6.43
N MET A 158 12.87 25.02 7.64
CA MET A 158 11.69 24.59 8.39
C MET A 158 10.78 25.76 8.78
N GLN A 159 11.37 26.89 9.20
CA GLN A 159 10.61 28.10 9.56
C GLN A 159 9.92 28.72 8.35
N GLU A 160 10.64 28.88 7.24
CA GLU A 160 10.09 29.42 5.99
C GLU A 160 9.04 28.47 5.41
N GLY A 161 9.37 27.19 5.29
CA GLY A 161 8.48 26.20 4.71
C GLY A 161 7.20 25.98 5.51
N ALA A 162 7.16 26.33 6.80
CA ALA A 162 5.93 26.25 7.60
C ALA A 162 4.83 27.23 7.14
N ARG A 163 5.19 28.26 6.36
CA ARG A 163 4.27 29.30 5.87
C ARG A 163 4.26 29.47 4.36
N PHE A 164 5.41 29.26 3.72
CA PHE A 164 5.64 29.66 2.32
C PHE A 164 5.79 28.48 1.35
N LEU A 165 5.75 27.25 1.86
CA LEU A 165 5.86 26.05 1.02
C LEU A 165 4.51 25.72 0.37
N GLY A 166 4.51 25.62 -0.96
CA GLY A 166 3.43 25.04 -1.74
C GLY A 166 3.82 23.69 -2.32
N SER A 167 2.82 22.84 -2.60
CA SER A 167 3.04 21.55 -3.25
C SER A 167 1.94 21.20 -4.24
N MET A 168 2.31 20.40 -5.24
CA MET A 168 1.41 19.73 -6.18
C MET A 168 1.80 18.27 -6.27
N VAL A 169 0.83 17.36 -6.18
CA VAL A 169 1.06 15.92 -6.34
C VAL A 169 0.31 15.43 -7.58
N GLY A 170 1.04 14.86 -8.53
CA GLY A 170 0.44 14.11 -9.63
C GLY A 170 0.26 12.66 -9.19
N VAL A 171 -0.97 12.16 -9.22
CA VAL A 171 -1.30 10.76 -8.93
C VAL A 171 -1.78 10.12 -10.21
N CYS A 172 -1.05 9.11 -10.68
CA CYS A 172 -1.27 8.47 -11.96
C CYS A 172 -1.87 7.07 -11.78
N GLU A 173 -2.69 6.64 -12.73
CA GLU A 173 -3.07 5.25 -12.90
C GLU A 173 -1.90 4.43 -13.47
N ASP A 174 -1.81 3.16 -13.09
CA ASP A 174 -0.79 2.21 -13.55
C ASP A 174 -1.45 0.97 -14.13
N GLN A 175 -0.80 0.33 -15.09
CA GLN A 175 -1.35 -0.88 -15.71
C GLN A 175 -1.21 -2.12 -14.83
N PRO A 176 -2.14 -3.09 -14.98
CA PRO A 176 -1.96 -4.43 -14.43
C PRO A 176 -0.85 -5.16 -15.21
N VAL A 177 0.41 -4.89 -14.85
CA VAL A 177 1.57 -5.61 -15.37
C VAL A 177 1.64 -6.99 -14.71
N ARG A 178 1.66 -8.05 -15.52
CA ARG A 178 1.58 -9.44 -15.03
C ARG A 178 2.72 -9.86 -14.08
N ASP A 179 3.89 -9.27 -14.28
CA ASP A 179 5.09 -9.55 -13.49
C ASP A 179 5.17 -8.72 -12.20
N ASN A 180 4.38 -7.65 -12.10
CA ASN A 180 4.20 -6.93 -10.84
C ASN A 180 3.48 -7.84 -9.86
N ARG A 181 4.16 -8.18 -8.76
CA ARG A 181 3.64 -9.18 -7.84
C ARG A 181 4.13 -9.08 -6.41
N ILE A 182 3.33 -9.65 -5.52
CA ILE A 182 3.65 -9.99 -4.14
C ILE A 182 3.84 -11.50 -4.09
N GLY A 183 5.08 -11.92 -3.82
CA GLY A 183 5.46 -13.32 -3.65
C GLY A 183 5.99 -13.60 -2.24
N LEU A 184 6.49 -14.82 -2.05
CA LEU A 184 7.18 -15.24 -0.83
C LEU A 184 8.69 -15.15 -1.01
N ALA A 185 9.37 -14.50 -0.08
CA ALA A 185 10.83 -14.40 -0.03
C ALA A 185 11.48 -15.70 0.49
N LYS A 186 12.81 -15.79 0.39
CA LYS A 186 13.58 -16.85 1.06
C LYS A 186 13.71 -16.57 2.56
N ASP A 187 13.90 -15.30 2.90
CA ASP A 187 13.97 -14.83 4.29
C ASP A 187 12.62 -14.99 4.98
N LYS A 188 12.68 -15.22 6.29
CA LYS A 188 11.52 -15.53 7.12
C LYS A 188 11.38 -14.50 8.23
N ASP A 189 10.16 -14.28 8.66
CA ASP A 189 9.88 -13.50 9.85
C ASP A 189 10.22 -14.29 11.14
N ARG A 190 9.99 -13.64 12.28
CA ARG A 190 10.21 -14.21 13.61
C ARG A 190 9.40 -15.49 13.90
N PHE A 191 8.37 -15.79 13.12
CA PHE A 191 7.53 -16.99 13.26
C PHE A 191 7.91 -18.09 12.25
N GLY A 192 8.96 -17.87 11.46
CA GLY A 192 9.43 -18.81 10.45
C GLY A 192 8.61 -18.80 9.16
N LEU A 193 7.73 -17.81 8.96
CA LEU A 193 6.95 -17.65 7.73
C LEU A 193 7.77 -16.83 6.72
N PRO A 194 7.78 -17.19 5.43
CA PRO A 194 8.40 -16.38 4.40
C PRO A 194 7.90 -14.92 4.44
N LEU A 195 8.82 -13.96 4.32
CA LEU A 195 8.47 -12.54 4.18
C LEU A 195 7.77 -12.26 2.84
N ALA A 196 6.98 -11.20 2.77
CA ALA A 196 6.47 -10.72 1.48
C ALA A 196 7.62 -10.17 0.64
N ARG A 197 7.69 -10.58 -0.63
CA ARG A 197 8.58 -9.99 -1.63
C ARG A 197 7.76 -9.26 -2.67
N VAL A 198 7.92 -7.94 -2.73
CA VAL A 198 7.35 -7.12 -3.80
C VAL A 198 8.32 -7.10 -4.98
N THR A 199 7.82 -7.38 -6.17
CA THR A 199 8.49 -7.14 -7.45
C THR A 199 7.60 -6.20 -8.22
N TYR A 200 8.09 -5.02 -8.57
CA TYR A 200 7.27 -3.98 -9.17
C TYR A 200 8.10 -3.14 -10.13
N GLN A 201 7.51 -2.84 -11.27
CA GLN A 201 7.96 -1.84 -12.23
C GLN A 201 6.76 -0.97 -12.60
N VAL A 202 7.00 0.32 -12.84
CA VAL A 202 5.97 1.20 -13.39
C VAL A 202 5.70 0.77 -14.83
N SER A 203 4.44 0.76 -15.26
CA SER A 203 4.11 0.48 -16.66
C SER A 203 4.70 1.51 -17.62
N GLU A 204 5.02 1.08 -18.84
CA GLU A 204 5.51 1.94 -19.93
C GLU A 204 4.43 2.87 -20.47
#